data_AF-A0A842XYY1-F1
#
_entry.id   AF-A0A842XYY1-F1
#
_cell.length_a   1.000
_cell.length_b   1.000
_cell.length_c   1.000
_cell.angle_alpha   90.00
_cell.angle_beta   90.00
_cell.angle_gamma   90.00
#
_symmetry.space_group_name_H-M   'P 1'
#
loop_
_entity.id
_entity.type
_entity.pdbx_description
1 polymer ?
#
loop_
_entity_poly.entity_id
_entity_poly.type
_entity_poly.pdbx_seq_one_letter_code
_entity_poly.pdbx_strand_id
1 'polypeptide(L)' 'MIDINTLPIVPKFILILGFMIGFMSFLLMFRYTIMLVLMKISPEYRKFVRDMLEKKKQIR' A
#
# COMPACT_ATOMS: atom_id res chain seq x y z
N MET A 1 1.91 29.04 -7.11
CA MET A 1 1.76 28.16 -5.93
C MET A 1 0.26 27.95 -5.74
N ILE A 2 -0.25 26.71 -5.81
CA ILE A 2 -1.68 26.46 -5.62
C ILE A 2 -1.95 26.63 -4.13
N ASP A 3 -2.71 27.67 -3.76
CA ASP A 3 -3.05 27.96 -2.38
C ASP A 3 -4.27 27.13 -1.95
N ILE A 4 -4.02 26.10 -1.16
CA ILE A 4 -5.03 25.13 -0.71
C ILE A 4 -6.03 25.78 0.27
N ASN A 5 -5.70 26.93 0.85
CA ASN A 5 -6.54 27.62 1.82
C ASN A 5 -7.57 28.56 1.18
N THR A 6 -7.34 28.97 -0.08
CA THR A 6 -8.29 29.79 -0.85
C THR A 6 -9.21 28.95 -1.74
N LEU A 7 -8.97 27.62 -1.82
CA LEU A 7 -9.79 26.72 -2.62
C LEU A 7 -11.21 26.55 -2.03
N PRO A 8 -12.26 26.61 -2.87
CA PRO A 8 -13.60 26.23 -2.47
C PRO A 8 -13.62 24.78 -1.94
N ILE A 9 -14.56 24.49 -1.04
CA ILE A 9 -14.63 23.22 -0.30
C ILE A 9 -14.66 22.01 -1.26
N VAL A 10 -15.45 22.09 -2.34
CA VAL A 10 -15.63 21.01 -3.32
C VAL A 10 -14.33 20.59 -4.03
N PRO A 11 -13.58 21.49 -4.71
CA PRO A 11 -12.31 21.12 -5.34
C PRO A 11 -11.25 20.67 -4.33
N LYS A 12 -11.28 21.16 -3.08
CA LYS A 12 -10.41 20.69 -2.00
C LYS A 12 -10.66 19.21 -1.67
N PHE A 13 -11.93 18.79 -1.57
CA PHE A 13 -12.30 17.40 -1.36
C PHE A 13 -11.90 16.49 -2.54
N ILE A 14 -12.14 16.94 -3.77
CA ILE A 14 -11.76 16.19 -4.99
C ILE A 14 -10.24 15.99 -5.04
N LEU A 15 -9.46 17.01 -4.67
CA LEU A 15 -8.00 16.93 -4.63
C LEU A 15 -7.51 15.90 -3.61
N ILE A 16 -8.09 15.89 -2.40
CA ILE A 16 -7.76 14.92 -1.35
C ILE A 16 -8.13 13.50 -1.81
N LEU A 17 -9.32 13.32 -2.40
CA LEU A 17 -9.76 12.01 -2.90
C LEU A 17 -8.86 11.51 -4.03
N GLY A 18 -8.53 12.37 -5.01
CA GLY A 18 -7.61 12.04 -6.10
C GLY A 18 -6.22 11.66 -5.59
N PHE A 19 -5.72 12.40 -4.60
CA PHE A 19 -4.44 12.08 -3.95
C PHE A 19 -4.50 10.72 -3.24
N MET A 20 -5.56 10.42 -2.48
CA MET A 20 -5.70 9.15 -1.77
C MET A 20 -5.76 7.96 -2.74
N ILE A 21 -6.51 8.08 -3.83
CA ILE A 21 -6.61 7.04 -4.86
C ILE A 21 -5.24 6.83 -5.55
N GLY A 22 -4.55 7.92 -5.89
CA GLY A 22 -3.20 7.85 -6.47
C GLY A 22 -2.19 7.22 -5.52
N PHE A 23 -2.25 7.58 -4.24
CA PHE A 23 -1.38 7.04 -3.19
C PHE A 23 -1.61 5.54 -2.96
N MET A 24 -2.87 5.10 -2.90
CA MET A 24 -3.19 3.67 -2.79
C MET A 24 -2.71 2.89 -4.01
N SER A 25 -2.85 3.46 -5.21
CA SER A 25 -2.36 2.85 -6.44
C SER A 25 -0.83 2.71 -6.45
N PHE A 26 -0.13 3.74 -5.95
CA PHE A 26 1.32 3.70 -5.76
C PHE A 26 1.72 2.60 -4.76
N LEU A 27 1.09 2.52 -3.58
CA LEU A 27 1.35 1.45 -2.62
C LEU A 27 1.12 0.06 -3.22
N LEU A 28 0.07 -0.11 -4.04
CA LEU A 28 -0.23 -1.37 -4.70
C LEU A 28 0.90 -1.77 -5.68
N MET A 29 1.47 -0.82 -6.42
CA MET A 29 2.61 -1.05 -7.29
C MET A 29 3.83 -1.55 -6.50
N PHE A 30 4.09 -0.98 -5.34
CA PHE A 30 5.22 -1.36 -4.48
C PHE A 30 4.95 -2.57 -3.58
N ARG A 31 3.74 -3.14 -3.58
CA ARG A 31 3.36 -4.22 -2.64
C ARG A 31 4.35 -5.39 -2.63
N TYR A 32 4.81 -5.81 -3.82
CA TYR A 32 5.73 -6.93 -3.96
C TYR A 32 7.14 -6.56 -3.53
N THR A 33 7.59 -5.34 -3.88
CA THR A 33 8.88 -4.81 -3.43
C THR A 33 8.94 -4.73 -1.91
N ILE A 34 7.89 -4.20 -1.27
CA ILE A 34 7.77 -4.12 0.18
C ILE A 34 7.83 -5.53 0.79
N MET A 35 7.05 -6.47 0.26
CA MET A 35 7.04 -7.86 0.71
C MET A 35 8.44 -8.51 0.61
N LEU A 36 9.14 -8.32 -0.51
CA LEU A 36 10.50 -8.85 -0.72
C LEU A 36 11.52 -8.22 0.23
N VAL A 37 11.45 -6.90 0.43
CA VAL A 37 12.32 -6.17 1.36
C VAL A 37 12.09 -6.66 2.80
N LEU A 38 10.83 -6.78 3.22
CA LEU A 38 10.47 -7.31 4.54
C LEU A 38 10.95 -8.75 4.72
N MET A 39 10.86 -9.59 3.69
CA MET A 39 11.34 -10.97 3.73
C MET A 39 12.87 -11.06 3.79
N LYS A 40 13.58 -10.06 3.26
CA LYS A 40 15.04 -9.93 3.33
C LYS A 40 15.50 -9.46 4.71
N ILE A 41 14.82 -8.48 5.30
CA ILE A 41 15.24 -7.83 6.55
C ILE A 41 14.74 -8.59 7.79
N SER A 42 13.48 -9.05 7.78
CA SER A 42 12.85 -9.64 8.96
C SER A 42 12.72 -11.17 8.84
N PRO A 43 13.37 -11.94 9.73
CA PRO A 43 13.21 -13.40 9.78
C PRO A 43 11.80 -13.80 10.27
N GLU A 44 11.14 -12.98 11.08
CA GLU A 44 9.77 -13.21 11.55
C GLU A 44 8.78 -13.10 10.39
N TYR A 45 8.91 -12.06 9.56
CA TYR A 45 8.07 -11.89 8.38
C TYR A 45 8.26 -13.05 7.39
N ARG A 46 9.50 -13.55 7.25
CA ARG A 46 9.79 -14.72 6.42
C ARG A 46 9.07 -15.98 6.92
N LYS A 47 9.06 -16.23 8.23
CA LYS A 47 8.31 -17.35 8.84
C LYS A 47 6.81 -17.19 8.59
N PHE A 48 6.27 -15.99 8.82
CA PHE A 48 4.87 -15.68 8.55
C PHE A 48 4.46 -16.00 7.11
N VAL A 49 5.25 -15.55 6.12
CA VAL A 49 4.97 -15.82 4.70
C VAL A 49 5.02 -17.32 4.41
N ARG A 50 5.98 -18.04 4.99
CA ARG A 50 6.10 -19.49 4.80
C ARG A 50 4.89 -20.24 5.35
N ASP A 51 4.45 -19.93 6.57
CA ASP A 51 3.28 -20.56 7.20
C ASP A 51 2.00 -20.27 6.42
N MET A 52 1.88 -19.05 5.88
CA MET A 52 0.75 -18.66 5.03
C MET A 52 0.73 -19.48 3.73
N LEU A 53 1.89 -19.67 3.09
CA LEU A 53 2.01 -20.46 1.86
C LEU A 53 1.72 -21.94 2.09
N GLU A 54 2.20 -22.51 3.21
CA GLU A 54 1.92 -23.90 3.59
C GLU A 54 0.43 -24.13 3.84
N LYS A 55 -0.25 -23.21 4.55
CA LYS A 55 -1.72 -23.25 4.72
C LYS A 55 -2.46 -23.16 3.39
N LYS A 56 -2.03 -22.28 2.48
CA LYS A 56 -2.66 -22.16 1.16
C LYS A 56 -2.48 -23.41 0.30
N LYS A 57 -1.34 -24.09 0.43
CA LYS A 57 -1.06 -25.35 -0.26
C LYS A 57 -1.90 -26.51 0.29
N GLN A 58 -2.26 -26.49 1.58
CA GLN A 58 -3.14 -27.50 2.18
C GLN A 58 -4.62 -27.34 1.78
N ILE A 59 -5.03 -26.13 1.40
CA ILE A 59 -6.41 -25.83 0.97
C ILE A 59 -6.64 -26.16 -0.51
N ARG A 60 -5.58 -26.46 -1.28
CA ARG A 60 -5.63 -26.77 -2.72
C ARG A 60 -5.30 -28.23 -2.98
#